data_AF-A0A2P5N1I4-F1
#
_entry.id   AF-A0A2P5N1I4-F1
#
_cell.length_a   1.000
_cell.length_b   1.000
_cell.length_c   1.000
_cell.angle_alpha   90.00
_cell.angle_beta   90.00
_cell.angle_gamma   90.00
#
_symmetry.space_group_name_H-M   'P 1'
#
loop_
_entity.id
_entity.type
_entity.pdbx_description
1 polymer ?
#
loop_
_entity_poly.entity_id
_entity_poly.type
_entity_poly.pdbx_seq_one_letter_code
_entity_poly.pdbx_strand_id
1 'polypeptide(L)'
;MTLNLSYKSIAWFVLIMTALGVVVGLAGPRIGHLITGSLALIASVAFRINALKEASREREEQEKQIRKAESQQEFTERIHLQAQEKTQMVELRPNQNRLHIRETSDGFSEVDWRDQLEEVKTAWEAGDFEFARTWLQKLAYRLSTEQAPQSVHDEFKALMTAFTREDPLYADVMKSVLPVIAENPYVIQSELSKQFPEFDPEQFRYAMYYAEQIGDVLRTKKGRSSALSIPEPKAEKTKQTQKSFELLMAFIAATLNKMPDEWGKARELSGMDAINVLWPLNDIFRPHMPEIVALPYDKTLETEADLAIEAFIGGEGESAWERLSLGVWRVLVERHTQALVVARTNEAAGNSVMTIPEDLPEHAWLCATMLYLMYQMELPYPVKPLSLTGFPAVGVPAPLAI
;
A
#
# COMPACT_ATOMS: atom_id res chain seq x y z
N MET A 1 41.82 10.20 47.41
CA MET A 1 41.08 10.87 48.50
C MET A 1 41.50 12.33 48.55
N THR A 2 40.83 13.20 47.82
CA THR A 2 41.06 14.66 47.85
C THR A 2 40.07 15.29 48.83
N LEU A 3 40.57 15.81 49.96
CA LEU A 3 39.77 16.58 50.92
C LEU A 3 39.31 17.88 50.26
N ASN A 4 38.04 17.94 49.85
CA ASN A 4 37.39 19.15 49.38
C ASN A 4 37.01 20.01 50.60
N LEU A 5 37.98 20.76 51.15
CA LEU A 5 37.68 21.81 52.12
C LEU A 5 37.02 22.98 51.39
N SER A 6 35.72 23.17 51.64
CA SER A 6 34.95 24.31 51.17
C SER A 6 35.56 25.62 51.65
N TYR A 7 35.44 26.70 50.87
CA TYR A 7 35.86 28.05 51.25
C TYR A 7 35.28 28.48 52.61
N LYS A 8 34.09 27.98 52.95
CA LYS A 8 33.44 28.17 54.26
C LYS A 8 34.24 27.53 55.40
N SER A 9 34.86 26.38 55.17
CA SER A 9 35.67 25.67 56.17
C SER A 9 37.01 26.37 56.42
N ILE A 10 37.63 26.95 55.39
CA ILE A 10 38.87 27.74 55.55
C ILE A 10 38.57 29.06 56.29
N ALA A 11 37.48 29.75 55.93
CA ALA A 11 37.04 30.94 56.65
C ALA A 11 36.72 30.66 58.12
N TRP A 12 36.05 29.53 58.41
CA TRP A 12 35.81 29.07 59.79
C TRP A 12 37.11 28.75 60.52
N PHE A 13 38.09 28.12 59.86
CA PHE A 13 39.38 27.78 60.46
C PHE A 13 40.20 29.04 60.78
N VAL A 14 40.20 30.05 59.90
CA VAL A 14 40.83 31.35 60.17
C VAL A 14 40.12 32.07 61.31
N LEU A 15 38.79 32.02 61.38
CA LEU A 15 38.03 32.67 62.45
C LEU A 15 38.27 31.99 63.82
N ILE A 16 38.34 30.65 63.84
CA ILE A 16 38.74 29.85 65.01
C ILE A 16 40.17 30.19 65.43
N MET A 17 41.12 30.25 64.50
CA MET A 17 42.52 30.53 64.81
C MET A 17 42.75 31.97 65.26
N THR A 18 41.96 32.93 64.76
CA THR A 18 41.97 34.32 65.25
C THR A 18 41.37 34.40 66.66
N ALA A 19 40.30 33.65 66.93
CA ALA A 19 39.71 33.56 68.27
C ALA A 19 40.65 32.85 69.27
N LEU A 20 41.39 31.82 68.84
CA LEU A 20 42.44 31.18 69.64
C LEU A 20 43.68 32.08 69.80
N GLY A 21 43.99 32.93 68.82
CA GLY A 21 45.08 33.91 68.89
C GLY A 21 44.87 34.99 69.95
N VAL A 22 43.63 35.30 70.31
CA VAL A 22 43.29 36.18 71.44
C VAL A 22 43.61 35.53 72.80
N VAL A 23 43.78 34.20 72.87
CA VAL A 23 44.14 33.47 74.10
C VAL A 23 45.65 33.32 74.29
N VAL A 24 46.49 33.62 73.28
CA VAL A 24 47.96 33.41 73.32
C VAL A 24 48.75 34.66 73.74
N GLY A 25 48.09 35.66 74.35
CA GLY A 25 48.73 36.85 74.94
C GLY A 25 49.69 36.60 76.13
N LEU A 26 50.09 35.35 76.41
CA LEU A 26 50.96 34.97 77.53
C LEU A 26 52.22 34.16 77.12
N ALA A 27 52.52 34.00 75.82
CA ALA A 27 53.75 33.36 75.36
C ALA A 27 54.70 34.38 74.70
N GLY A 28 55.93 34.46 75.21
CA GLY A 28 56.90 35.51 74.91
C GLY A 28 57.31 35.70 73.43
N PRO A 29 58.01 36.82 73.12
CA PRO A 29 58.14 37.41 71.79
C PRO A 29 58.92 36.60 70.73
N ARG A 30 59.39 35.38 71.03
CA ARG A 30 60.17 34.56 70.10
C ARG A 30 59.37 33.50 69.32
N ILE A 31 58.16 33.14 69.75
CA ILE A 31 57.35 32.10 69.06
C ILE A 31 56.43 32.72 67.99
N GLY A 32 56.04 34.00 68.13
CA GLY A 32 55.15 34.68 67.19
C GLY A 32 55.68 34.83 65.75
N HIS A 33 57.01 34.94 65.57
CA HIS A 33 57.61 35.10 64.24
C HIS A 33 57.62 33.82 63.38
N LEU A 34 57.66 32.63 64.00
CA LEU A 34 57.65 31.35 63.28
C LEU A 34 56.23 30.96 62.81
N ILE A 35 55.19 31.29 63.58
CA ILE A 35 53.80 31.00 63.23
C ILE A 35 53.29 31.95 62.14
N THR A 36 53.64 33.24 62.22
CA THR A 36 53.23 34.23 61.21
C THR A 36 53.88 33.99 59.86
N GLY A 37 55.17 33.61 59.81
CA GLY A 37 55.84 33.25 58.56
C GLY A 37 55.24 32.00 57.87
N SER A 38 54.86 31.00 58.66
CA SER A 38 54.25 29.76 58.14
C SER A 38 52.84 29.99 57.57
N LEU A 39 52.03 30.83 58.23
CA LEU A 39 50.70 31.19 57.74
C LEU A 39 50.75 32.04 56.47
N ALA A 40 51.72 32.96 56.34
CA ALA A 40 51.91 33.74 55.13
C ALA A 40 52.31 32.87 53.93
N LEU A 41 53.15 31.84 54.15
CA LEU A 41 53.53 30.87 53.12
C LEU A 41 52.32 30.03 52.67
N ILE A 42 51.52 29.52 53.62
CA ILE A 42 50.32 28.73 53.32
C ILE A 42 49.29 29.57 52.55
N ALA A 43 49.07 30.83 52.95
CA ALA A 43 48.18 31.75 52.23
C ALA A 43 48.68 32.04 50.81
N SER A 44 49.99 32.26 50.63
CA SER A 44 50.60 32.49 49.31
C SER A 44 50.46 31.27 48.39
N VAL A 45 50.66 30.06 48.91
CA VAL A 45 50.49 28.81 48.16
C VAL A 45 49.02 28.57 47.81
N ALA A 46 48.09 28.80 48.75
CA ALA A 46 46.66 28.67 48.49
C ALA A 46 46.18 29.65 47.41
N PHE A 47 46.67 30.89 47.43
CA PHE A 47 46.37 31.90 46.40
C PHE A 47 46.88 31.48 45.02
N ARG A 48 48.13 30.97 44.92
CA ARG A 48 48.69 30.45 43.66
C ARG A 48 47.92 29.24 43.14
N ILE A 49 47.50 28.32 44.01
CA ILE A 49 46.70 27.16 43.61
C ILE A 49 45.32 27.59 43.10
N ASN A 50 44.69 28.59 43.72
CA ASN A 50 43.41 29.11 43.24
C ASN A 50 43.56 29.81 41.89
N ALA A 51 44.58 30.65 41.72
CA ALA A 51 44.88 31.32 40.46
C ALA A 51 45.17 30.32 39.32
N LEU A 52 45.88 29.22 39.60
CA LEU A 52 46.11 28.16 38.61
C LEU A 52 44.85 27.39 38.26
N LYS A 53 43.93 27.18 39.21
CA LYS A 53 42.63 26.54 38.96
C LYS A 53 41.71 27.43 38.13
N GLU A 54 41.66 28.73 38.41
CA GLU A 54 40.91 29.71 37.63
C GLU A 54 41.46 29.78 36.19
N ALA A 55 42.77 29.92 36.03
CA ALA A 55 43.40 29.92 34.71
C ALA A 55 43.18 28.60 33.93
N SER A 56 43.12 27.45 34.62
CA SER A 56 42.81 26.17 33.99
C SER A 56 41.35 26.08 33.55
N ARG A 57 40.41 26.64 34.31
CA ARG A 57 38.98 26.68 33.93
C ARG A 57 38.74 27.61 32.75
N GLU A 58 39.37 28.78 32.75
CA GLU A 58 39.29 29.73 31.63
C GLU A 58 39.82 29.13 30.33
N ARG A 59 40.93 28.38 30.38
CA ARG A 59 41.46 27.65 29.22
C ARG A 59 40.51 26.56 28.73
N GLU A 60 39.92 25.78 29.63
CA GLU A 60 38.97 24.74 29.27
C GLU A 60 37.68 25.32 28.66
N GLU A 61 37.21 26.47 29.16
CA GLU A 61 36.07 27.20 28.58
C GLU A 61 36.40 27.79 27.22
N GLN A 62 37.59 28.39 27.05
CA GLN A 62 38.06 28.88 25.75
C GLN A 62 38.19 27.75 24.73
N GLU A 63 38.77 26.60 25.10
CA GLU A 63 38.85 25.44 24.21
C GLU A 63 37.47 24.89 23.83
N LYS A 64 36.51 24.85 24.76
CA LYS A 64 35.13 24.44 24.46
C LYS A 64 34.45 25.42 23.49
N GLN A 65 34.69 26.72 23.65
CA GLN A 65 34.17 27.73 22.73
C GLN A 65 34.79 27.61 21.33
N ILE A 66 36.10 27.38 21.25
CA ILE A 66 36.81 27.16 19.97
C ILE A 66 36.27 25.91 19.27
N ARG A 67 36.19 24.76 19.95
CA ARG A 67 35.64 23.53 19.33
C ARG A 67 34.19 23.68 18.87
N LYS A 68 33.38 24.46 19.61
CA LYS A 68 32.00 24.75 19.21
C LYS A 68 31.95 25.64 17.97
N ALA A 69 32.83 26.62 17.88
CA ALA A 69 32.95 27.49 16.70
C ALA A 69 33.45 26.70 15.47
N GLU A 70 34.47 25.87 15.63
CA GLU A 70 34.98 24.99 14.57
C GLU A 70 33.91 24.02 14.07
N SER A 71 33.17 23.37 14.98
CA SER A 71 32.08 22.47 14.62
C SER A 71 30.93 23.18 13.90
N GLN A 72 30.59 24.41 14.30
CA GLN A 72 29.60 25.23 13.59
C GLN A 72 30.10 25.64 12.20
N GLN A 73 31.38 25.97 12.07
CA GLN A 73 31.98 26.32 10.79
C GLN A 73 32.03 25.12 9.83
N GLU A 74 32.47 23.94 10.29
CA GLU A 74 32.43 22.70 9.50
C GLU A 74 31.00 22.34 9.08
N PHE A 75 30.02 22.50 9.97
CA PHE A 75 28.61 22.27 9.62
C PHE A 75 28.12 23.23 8.54
N THR A 76 28.50 24.51 8.64
CA THR A 76 28.15 25.55 7.65
C THR A 76 28.81 25.28 6.30
N GLU A 77 30.08 24.87 6.29
CA GLU A 77 30.80 24.50 5.08
C GLU A 77 30.19 23.26 4.41
N ARG A 78 29.81 22.23 5.17
CA ARG A 78 29.09 21.05 4.62
C ARG A 78 27.76 21.42 3.99
N ILE A 79 26.99 22.31 4.62
CA ILE A 79 25.73 22.80 4.02
C ILE A 79 26.01 23.56 2.73
N HIS A 80 27.07 24.38 2.69
CA HIS A 80 27.39 25.15 1.50
C HIS A 80 27.90 24.27 0.35
N LEU A 81 28.72 23.25 0.65
CA LEU A 81 29.14 22.21 -0.29
C LEU A 81 27.95 21.41 -0.84
N GLN A 82 27.04 20.94 0.02
CA GLN A 82 25.83 20.25 -0.43
C GLN A 82 24.92 21.15 -1.29
N ALA A 83 24.83 22.44 -0.95
CA ALA A 83 24.09 23.41 -1.75
C ALA A 83 24.75 23.64 -3.13
N GLN A 84 26.09 23.71 -3.19
CA GLN A 84 26.83 23.82 -4.45
C GLN A 84 26.73 22.54 -5.29
N GLU A 85 26.86 21.36 -4.70
CA GLU A 85 26.66 20.07 -5.37
C GLU A 85 25.23 19.95 -5.92
N LYS A 86 24.22 20.34 -5.14
CA LYS A 86 22.82 20.42 -5.62
C LYS A 86 22.67 21.44 -6.74
N THR A 87 23.34 22.58 -6.68
CA THR A 87 23.26 23.63 -7.72
C THR A 87 23.93 23.17 -9.02
N GLN A 88 25.09 22.50 -8.94
CA GLN A 88 25.77 21.92 -10.11
C GLN A 88 24.99 20.74 -10.70
N MET A 89 24.36 19.91 -9.86
CA MET A 89 23.45 18.86 -10.34
C MET A 89 22.16 19.42 -10.96
N VAL A 90 21.74 20.64 -10.61
CA VAL A 90 20.62 21.34 -11.24
C VAL A 90 21.05 21.99 -12.57
N GLU A 91 22.26 22.52 -12.67
CA GLU A 91 22.81 23.10 -13.92
C GLU A 91 23.11 22.06 -15.01
N LEU A 92 23.37 20.80 -14.64
CA LEU A 92 23.58 19.69 -15.59
C LEU A 92 22.27 19.03 -16.07
N ARG A 93 21.11 19.39 -15.49
CA ARG A 93 19.82 18.85 -15.94
C ARG A 93 19.38 19.60 -17.20
N PRO A 94 19.01 18.90 -18.31
CA PRO A 94 18.26 19.53 -19.37
C PRO A 94 16.98 20.13 -18.76
N ASN A 95 16.89 21.45 -18.86
CA ASN A 95 15.84 22.35 -18.40
C ASN A 95 14.55 21.64 -17.89
N GLN A 96 14.36 21.57 -16.57
CA GLN A 96 13.19 20.98 -15.88
C GLN A 96 11.83 21.63 -16.22
N ASN A 97 11.82 22.65 -17.10
CA ASN A 97 10.65 23.34 -17.63
C ASN A 97 10.41 23.09 -19.13
N ARG A 98 11.10 22.14 -19.78
CA ARG A 98 10.77 21.75 -21.16
C ARG A 98 9.49 20.92 -21.17
N LEU A 99 8.36 21.61 -21.27
CA LEU A 99 7.15 20.98 -21.78
C LEU A 99 7.35 20.77 -23.29
N HIS A 100 7.15 19.54 -23.75
CA HIS A 100 7.00 19.29 -25.18
C HIS A 100 5.68 19.93 -25.60
N ILE A 101 5.74 21.12 -26.21
CA ILE A 101 4.56 21.85 -26.69
C ILE A 101 4.54 21.74 -28.22
N ARG A 102 3.43 21.25 -28.75
CA ARG A 102 3.13 21.19 -30.17
C ARG A 102 2.07 22.24 -30.50
N GLU A 103 2.31 23.06 -31.52
CA GLU A 103 1.26 23.93 -32.07
C GLU A 103 0.28 23.09 -32.90
N THR A 104 -1.00 23.17 -32.55
CA THR A 104 -2.10 22.56 -33.28
C THR A 104 -2.52 23.46 -34.45
N SER A 105 -3.21 22.87 -35.44
CA SER A 105 -3.58 23.56 -36.69
C SER A 105 -4.54 24.75 -36.51
N ASP A 106 -5.16 24.86 -35.35
CA ASP A 106 -6.05 25.94 -34.90
C ASP A 106 -5.31 27.04 -34.10
N GLY A 107 -3.99 26.95 -33.97
CA GLY A 107 -3.14 27.97 -33.33
C GLY A 107 -3.05 27.85 -31.80
N PHE A 108 -3.55 26.75 -31.22
CA PHE A 108 -3.38 26.46 -29.81
C PHE A 108 -2.08 25.67 -29.55
N SER A 109 -1.60 25.75 -28.31
CA SER A 109 -0.43 25.00 -27.83
C SER A 109 -0.91 23.78 -27.05
N GLU A 110 -0.68 22.58 -27.57
CA GLU A 110 -0.99 21.32 -26.90
C GLU A 110 0.31 20.71 -26.35
N VAL A 111 0.27 20.13 -25.14
CA VAL A 111 1.43 19.38 -24.64
C VAL A 111 1.42 18.01 -25.30
N ASP A 112 2.53 17.63 -25.93
CA ASP A 112 2.72 16.29 -26.46
C ASP A 112 2.94 15.32 -25.29
N TRP A 113 1.81 14.86 -24.74
CA TRP A 113 1.78 13.97 -23.58
C TRP A 113 2.49 12.64 -23.84
N ARG A 114 2.65 12.22 -25.10
CA ARG A 114 3.35 10.98 -25.46
C ARG A 114 4.85 11.12 -25.29
N ASP A 115 5.43 12.19 -25.82
CA ASP A 115 6.85 12.48 -25.65
C ASP A 115 7.17 12.69 -24.16
N GLN A 116 6.29 13.37 -23.42
CA GLN A 116 6.45 13.57 -21.98
C GLN A 116 6.36 12.26 -21.18
N LEU A 117 5.52 11.31 -21.60
CA LEU A 117 5.41 9.99 -20.98
C LEU A 117 6.67 9.14 -21.19
N GLU A 118 7.27 9.18 -22.38
CA GLU A 118 8.52 8.45 -22.64
C GLU A 118 9.68 8.99 -21.80
N GLU A 119 9.75 10.30 -21.57
CA GLU A 119 10.74 10.89 -20.65
C GLU A 119 10.50 10.43 -19.20
N VAL A 120 9.24 10.36 -18.75
CA VAL A 120 8.88 9.83 -17.43
C VAL A 120 9.26 8.36 -17.29
N LYS A 121 8.98 7.52 -18.29
CA LYS A 121 9.37 6.10 -18.28
C LYS A 121 10.89 5.95 -18.23
N THR A 122 11.61 6.71 -19.04
CA THR A 122 13.08 6.71 -19.04
C THR A 122 13.65 7.09 -17.68
N ALA A 123 13.08 8.13 -17.04
CA ALA A 123 13.48 8.54 -15.70
C ALA A 123 13.17 7.47 -14.64
N TRP A 124 12.00 6.82 -14.72
CA TRP A 124 11.64 5.72 -13.84
C TRP A 124 12.59 4.53 -14.02
N GLU A 125 12.87 4.09 -15.24
CA GLU A 125 13.83 3.01 -15.53
C GLU A 125 15.25 3.34 -15.03
N ALA A 126 15.63 4.62 -15.05
CA ALA A 126 16.90 5.11 -14.50
C ALA A 126 16.90 5.26 -12.97
N GLY A 127 15.77 5.00 -12.29
CA GLY A 127 15.61 5.12 -10.84
C GLY A 127 15.39 6.55 -10.33
N ASP A 128 15.13 7.52 -11.21
CA ASP A 128 14.77 8.90 -10.82
C ASP A 128 13.27 9.00 -10.49
N PHE A 129 12.89 8.36 -9.38
CA PHE A 129 11.51 8.32 -8.90
C PHE A 129 10.96 9.71 -8.53
N GLU A 130 11.81 10.64 -8.09
CA GLU A 130 11.36 11.99 -7.76
C GLU A 130 10.91 12.74 -9.01
N PHE A 131 11.73 12.72 -10.07
CA PHE A 131 11.37 13.31 -11.35
C PHE A 131 10.10 12.68 -11.93
N ALA A 132 10.07 11.35 -12.00
CA ALA A 132 8.93 10.62 -12.52
C ALA A 132 7.65 10.96 -11.75
N ARG A 133 7.68 10.95 -10.40
CA ARG A 133 6.54 11.29 -9.55
C ARG A 133 6.04 12.72 -9.79
N THR A 134 6.94 13.71 -9.80
CA THR A 134 6.58 15.11 -10.01
C THR A 134 5.90 15.31 -11.36
N TRP A 135 6.43 14.71 -12.41
CA TRP A 135 5.86 14.84 -13.75
C TRP A 135 4.54 14.10 -13.92
N LEU A 136 4.44 12.89 -13.39
CA LEU A 136 3.19 12.15 -13.35
C LEU A 136 2.08 12.91 -12.62
N GLN A 137 2.38 13.55 -11.48
CA GLN A 137 1.41 14.40 -10.78
C GLN A 137 0.98 15.62 -11.61
N LYS A 138 1.91 16.26 -12.33
CA LYS A 138 1.59 17.36 -13.26
C LYS A 138 0.70 16.90 -14.41
N LEU A 139 0.97 15.72 -14.98
CA LEU A 139 0.16 15.12 -16.04
C LEU A 139 -1.25 14.79 -15.52
N ALA A 140 -1.37 14.21 -14.31
CA ALA A 140 -2.65 13.92 -13.69
C ALA A 140 -3.54 15.16 -13.56
N TYR A 141 -2.94 16.29 -13.13
CA TYR A 141 -3.66 17.56 -13.04
C TYR A 141 -4.17 18.03 -14.41
N ARG A 142 -3.31 18.01 -15.44
CA ARG A 142 -3.70 18.44 -16.80
C ARG A 142 -4.80 17.56 -17.41
N LEU A 143 -4.66 16.24 -17.31
CA LEU A 143 -5.66 15.30 -17.83
C LEU A 143 -7.03 15.55 -17.18
N SER A 144 -7.06 15.92 -15.90
CA SER A 144 -8.30 16.28 -15.21
C SER A 144 -8.90 17.62 -15.67
N THR A 145 -8.07 18.58 -16.10
CA THR A 145 -8.54 19.90 -16.56
C THR A 145 -8.94 19.92 -18.03
N GLU A 146 -8.27 19.14 -18.88
CA GLU A 146 -8.44 19.16 -20.34
C GLU A 146 -9.55 18.20 -20.84
N GLN A 147 -10.26 17.53 -19.92
CA GLN A 147 -11.35 16.57 -20.23
C GLN A 147 -10.93 15.52 -21.28
N ALA A 148 -9.79 14.88 -21.05
CA ALA A 148 -9.28 13.85 -21.93
C ALA A 148 -10.27 12.67 -22.08
N PRO A 149 -10.22 11.90 -23.19
CA PRO A 149 -11.04 10.71 -23.34
C PRO A 149 -10.83 9.69 -22.21
N GLN A 150 -11.87 8.93 -21.86
CA GLN A 150 -11.81 7.94 -20.78
C GLN A 150 -10.68 6.91 -20.98
N SER A 151 -10.41 6.50 -22.22
CA SER A 151 -9.32 5.56 -22.54
C SER A 151 -7.95 6.08 -22.12
N VAL A 152 -7.71 7.39 -22.21
CA VAL A 152 -6.45 8.03 -21.78
C VAL A 152 -6.37 8.06 -20.26
N HIS A 153 -7.50 8.30 -19.58
CA HIS A 153 -7.56 8.21 -18.12
C HIS A 153 -7.27 6.80 -17.61
N ASP A 154 -7.76 5.77 -18.29
CA ASP A 154 -7.56 4.37 -17.91
C ASP A 154 -6.08 3.95 -18.11
N GLU A 155 -5.48 4.32 -19.26
CA GLU A 155 -4.06 4.08 -19.54
C GLU A 155 -3.15 4.80 -18.54
N PHE A 156 -3.43 6.08 -18.26
CA PHE A 156 -2.71 6.86 -17.27
C PHE A 156 -2.86 6.28 -15.86
N LYS A 157 -4.06 5.81 -15.50
CA LYS A 157 -4.30 5.16 -14.21
C LYS A 157 -3.47 3.89 -14.07
N ALA A 158 -3.42 3.03 -15.10
CA ALA A 158 -2.61 1.83 -15.09
C ALA A 158 -1.12 2.13 -14.89
N LEU A 159 -0.60 3.16 -15.59
CA LEU A 159 0.77 3.63 -15.43
C LEU A 159 1.03 4.14 -14.00
N MET A 160 0.15 4.97 -13.45
CA MET A 160 0.27 5.48 -12.09
C MET A 160 0.29 4.36 -11.06
N THR A 161 -0.57 3.35 -11.22
CA THR A 161 -0.61 2.18 -10.34
C THR A 161 0.69 1.39 -10.41
N ALA A 162 1.23 1.16 -11.61
CA ALA A 162 2.50 0.46 -11.79
C ALA A 162 3.66 1.24 -11.16
N PHE A 163 3.77 2.54 -11.45
CA PHE A 163 4.80 3.42 -10.87
C PHE A 163 4.77 3.43 -9.35
N THR A 164 3.59 3.60 -8.76
CA THR A 164 3.45 3.74 -7.31
C THR A 164 3.86 2.47 -6.55
N ARG A 165 3.71 1.28 -7.15
CA ARG A 165 4.15 0.02 -6.56
C ARG A 165 5.68 -0.07 -6.42
N GLU A 166 6.41 0.63 -7.28
CA GLU A 166 7.87 0.66 -7.27
C GLU A 166 8.44 1.92 -6.61
N ASP A 167 7.61 2.92 -6.36
CA ASP A 167 8.02 4.19 -5.77
C ASP A 167 8.52 4.02 -4.31
N PRO A 168 9.81 4.31 -4.02
CA PRO A 168 10.36 4.22 -2.67
C PRO A 168 9.63 5.11 -1.65
N LEU A 169 9.16 6.29 -2.06
CA LEU A 169 8.43 7.19 -1.14
C LEU A 169 7.11 6.54 -0.70
N TYR A 170 6.38 5.93 -1.64
CA TYR A 170 5.15 5.22 -1.33
C TYR A 170 5.44 4.06 -0.37
N ALA A 171 6.44 3.23 -0.68
CA ALA A 171 6.82 2.09 0.14
C ALA A 171 7.19 2.50 1.57
N ASP A 172 7.97 3.57 1.73
CA ASP A 172 8.38 4.09 3.04
C ASP A 172 7.19 4.63 3.86
N VAL A 173 6.31 5.41 3.24
CA VAL A 173 5.10 5.91 3.91
C VAL A 173 4.21 4.75 4.34
N MET A 174 3.94 3.80 3.44
CA MET A 174 3.04 2.68 3.72
C MET A 174 3.59 1.75 4.81
N LYS A 175 4.90 1.49 4.80
CA LYS A 175 5.58 0.69 5.84
C LYS A 175 5.39 1.29 7.23
N SER A 176 5.44 2.61 7.36
CA SER A 176 5.25 3.31 8.63
C SER A 176 3.78 3.40 9.03
N VAL A 177 2.90 3.65 8.07
CA VAL A 177 1.50 4.03 8.31
C VAL A 177 0.57 2.82 8.48
N LEU A 178 0.79 1.73 7.73
CA LEU A 178 -0.12 0.57 7.76
C LEU A 178 -0.30 -0.04 9.16
N PRO A 179 0.75 -0.30 9.96
CA PRO A 179 0.57 -0.85 11.31
C PRO A 179 -0.34 0.01 12.19
N VAL A 180 -0.22 1.34 12.09
CA VAL A 180 -1.03 2.27 12.90
C VAL A 180 -2.50 2.27 12.48
N ILE A 181 -2.78 2.16 11.17
CA ILE A 181 -4.15 2.01 10.66
C ILE A 181 -4.74 0.65 11.09
N ALA A 182 -3.93 -0.41 11.10
CA ALA A 182 -4.34 -1.75 11.56
C ALA A 182 -4.80 -1.73 13.02
N GLU A 183 -4.01 -1.08 13.87
CA GLU A 183 -4.29 -0.96 15.31
C GLU A 183 -5.45 0.01 15.59
N ASN A 184 -5.63 1.02 14.75
CA ASN A 184 -6.66 2.05 14.91
C ASN A 184 -7.50 2.23 13.64
N PRO A 185 -8.41 1.29 13.33
CA PRO A 185 -9.31 1.41 12.19
C PRO A 185 -10.16 2.69 12.28
N TYR A 186 -10.40 3.31 11.13
CA TYR A 186 -11.13 4.56 10.95
C TYR A 186 -10.42 5.81 11.52
N VAL A 187 -9.10 5.74 11.72
CA VAL A 187 -8.29 6.91 12.06
C VAL A 187 -8.40 8.00 10.99
N ILE A 188 -8.48 9.26 11.41
CA ILE A 188 -8.63 10.38 10.47
C ILE A 188 -7.28 10.70 9.83
N GLN A 189 -7.23 10.78 8.50
CA GLN A 189 -6.01 11.01 7.73
C GLN A 189 -5.21 12.24 8.22
N SER A 190 -5.88 13.34 8.53
CA SER A 190 -5.25 14.59 9.03
C SER A 190 -4.78 14.52 10.48
N GLU A 191 -5.27 13.56 11.26
CA GLU A 191 -4.76 13.28 12.61
C GLU A 191 -3.58 12.31 12.53
N LEU A 192 -3.69 11.31 11.66
CA LEU A 192 -2.63 10.36 11.37
C LEU A 192 -1.38 11.05 10.82
N SER A 193 -1.53 11.99 9.89
CA SER A 193 -0.39 12.71 9.30
C SER A 193 0.43 13.50 10.33
N LYS A 194 -0.16 13.89 11.47
CA LYS A 194 0.57 14.59 12.55
C LYS A 194 1.50 13.67 13.34
N GLN A 195 1.27 12.36 13.26
CA GLN A 195 2.09 11.36 13.94
C GLN A 195 3.37 11.03 13.17
N PHE A 196 3.44 11.42 11.90
CA PHE A 196 4.58 11.16 11.01
C PHE A 196 5.14 12.48 10.43
N PRO A 197 5.75 13.34 11.27
CA PRO A 197 6.28 14.63 10.83
C PRO A 197 7.49 14.53 9.88
N GLU A 198 8.08 13.34 9.73
CA GLU A 198 9.14 13.04 8.77
C GLU A 198 8.66 13.08 7.31
N PHE A 199 7.36 12.91 7.07
CA PHE A 199 6.77 13.01 5.73
C PHE A 199 6.13 14.38 5.54
N ASP A 200 6.39 14.98 4.39
CA ASP A 200 5.70 16.21 4.01
C ASP A 200 4.19 15.95 3.82
N PRO A 201 3.28 16.89 4.18
CA PRO A 201 1.84 16.70 4.03
C PRO A 201 1.39 16.32 2.61
N GLU A 202 2.07 16.80 1.57
CA GLU A 202 1.76 16.43 0.19
C GLU A 202 2.20 15.01 -0.14
N GLN A 203 3.37 14.58 0.36
CA GLN A 203 3.84 13.20 0.23
C GLN A 203 2.88 12.22 0.92
N PHE A 204 2.43 12.57 2.12
CA PHE A 204 1.45 11.78 2.86
C PHE A 204 0.12 11.70 2.12
N ARG A 205 -0.36 12.83 1.58
CA ARG A 205 -1.59 12.87 0.78
C ARG A 205 -1.49 12.06 -0.50
N TYR A 206 -0.36 12.15 -1.20
CA TYR A 206 -0.04 11.34 -2.38
C TYR A 206 -0.12 9.85 -2.05
N ALA A 207 0.61 9.40 -1.02
CA ALA A 207 0.64 7.99 -0.64
C ALA A 207 -0.74 7.46 -0.25
N MET A 208 -1.49 8.19 0.58
CA MET A 208 -2.84 7.77 0.98
C MET A 208 -3.83 7.72 -0.18
N TYR A 209 -3.74 8.66 -1.13
CA TYR A 209 -4.59 8.65 -2.32
C TYR A 209 -4.35 7.40 -3.17
N TYR A 210 -3.09 7.06 -3.44
CA TYR A 210 -2.79 5.89 -4.26
C TYR A 210 -2.93 4.57 -3.51
N ALA A 211 -2.77 4.56 -2.18
CA ALA A 211 -3.09 3.40 -1.35
C ALA A 211 -4.56 2.98 -1.49
N GLU A 212 -5.48 3.94 -1.64
CA GLU A 212 -6.88 3.65 -1.97
C GLU A 212 -7.05 3.11 -3.39
N GLN A 213 -6.36 3.68 -4.38
CA GLN A 213 -6.45 3.22 -5.77
C GLN A 213 -5.87 1.82 -5.97
N ILE A 214 -4.82 1.47 -5.23
CA ILE A 214 -4.17 0.14 -5.26
C ILE A 214 -4.95 -0.87 -4.42
N GLY A 215 -5.68 -0.41 -3.40
CA GLY A 215 -6.44 -1.26 -2.48
C GLY A 215 -5.68 -1.68 -1.22
N ASP A 216 -4.65 -0.93 -0.83
CA ASP A 216 -3.90 -1.14 0.41
C ASP A 216 -4.59 -0.48 1.62
N VAL A 217 -5.40 0.57 1.38
CA VAL A 217 -6.16 1.32 2.39
C VAL A 217 -7.56 1.64 1.86
N LEU A 218 -8.57 1.61 2.72
CA LEU A 218 -9.91 2.14 2.42
C LEU A 218 -10.04 3.57 2.94
N ARG A 219 -10.62 4.47 2.14
CA ARG A 219 -10.87 5.87 2.52
C ARG A 219 -12.37 6.12 2.55
N THR A 220 -12.90 6.37 3.74
CA THR A 220 -14.32 6.76 3.91
C THR A 220 -14.39 8.24 4.25
N LYS A 221 -15.16 9.02 3.49
CA LYS A 221 -15.30 10.46 3.72
C LYS A 221 -15.94 10.73 5.09
N LYS A 222 -15.26 11.49 5.95
CA LYS A 222 -15.75 11.89 7.28
C LYS A 222 -15.52 13.39 7.48
N GLY A 223 -16.51 14.19 7.09
CA GLY A 223 -16.43 15.66 7.09
C GLY A 223 -15.47 16.18 6.01
N ARG A 224 -14.44 16.92 6.43
CA ARG A 224 -13.41 17.52 5.55
C ARG A 224 -12.19 16.61 5.31
N SER A 225 -12.14 15.45 5.96
CA SER A 225 -11.02 14.51 5.90
C SER A 225 -11.52 13.10 5.65
N SER A 226 -10.61 12.17 5.34
CA SER A 226 -10.94 10.75 5.16
C SER A 226 -10.62 9.98 6.43
N ALA A 227 -11.53 9.10 6.84
CA ALA A 227 -11.24 8.04 7.80
C ALA A 227 -10.59 6.88 7.05
N LEU A 228 -9.52 6.33 7.61
CA LEU A 228 -8.69 5.30 6.99
C LEU A 228 -8.88 3.97 7.70
N SER A 229 -9.03 2.89 6.96
CA SER A 229 -8.99 1.53 7.51
C SER A 229 -8.20 0.63 6.57
N ILE A 230 -7.57 -0.41 7.11
CA ILE A 230 -7.03 -1.48 6.25
C ILE A 230 -8.25 -2.19 5.64
N PRO A 231 -8.26 -2.45 4.32
CA PRO A 231 -9.26 -3.33 3.76
C PRO A 231 -9.18 -4.64 4.50
N GLU A 232 -10.28 -5.08 5.11
CA GLU A 232 -10.33 -6.43 5.68
C GLU A 232 -9.79 -7.40 4.63
N PRO A 233 -8.91 -8.35 5.00
CA PRO A 233 -8.24 -9.21 4.04
C PRO A 233 -9.25 -10.13 3.38
N LYS A 234 -10.04 -9.63 2.42
CA LYS A 234 -11.07 -10.32 1.64
C LYS A 234 -11.64 -11.54 2.38
N ALA A 235 -12.02 -11.44 3.67
CA ALA A 235 -12.15 -12.67 4.47
C ALA A 235 -13.41 -13.46 4.06
N GLU A 236 -14.45 -12.75 3.63
CA GLU A 236 -15.61 -13.34 2.96
C GLU A 236 -15.26 -13.82 1.55
N LYS A 237 -14.53 -13.04 0.74
CA LYS A 237 -14.13 -13.44 -0.63
C LYS A 237 -13.17 -14.64 -0.65
N THR A 238 -12.32 -14.78 0.35
CA THR A 238 -11.39 -15.90 0.53
C THR A 238 -12.17 -17.13 0.97
N LYS A 239 -13.08 -17.03 1.95
CA LYS A 239 -13.96 -18.15 2.35
C LYS A 239 -14.90 -18.61 1.22
N GLN A 240 -15.39 -17.69 0.40
CA GLN A 240 -16.31 -17.99 -0.70
C GLN A 240 -15.59 -18.66 -1.88
N THR A 241 -14.47 -18.09 -2.35
CA THR A 241 -13.63 -18.74 -3.37
C THR A 241 -13.09 -20.09 -2.87
N GLN A 242 -12.77 -20.17 -1.57
CA GLN A 242 -12.37 -21.40 -0.91
C GLN A 242 -13.49 -22.44 -0.91
N LYS A 243 -14.75 -22.07 -0.64
CA LYS A 243 -15.88 -23.01 -0.67
C LYS A 243 -16.10 -23.58 -2.07
N SER A 244 -16.11 -22.75 -3.12
CA SER A 244 -16.26 -23.22 -4.50
C SER A 244 -15.14 -24.19 -4.90
N PHE A 245 -13.90 -23.84 -4.54
CA PHE A 245 -12.74 -24.70 -4.79
C PHE A 245 -12.82 -26.01 -3.99
N GLU A 246 -13.14 -25.96 -2.69
CA GLU A 246 -13.31 -27.14 -1.84
C GLU A 246 -14.40 -28.08 -2.38
N LEU A 247 -15.53 -27.52 -2.83
CA LEU A 247 -16.64 -28.29 -3.39
C LEU A 247 -16.25 -28.95 -4.72
N LEU A 248 -15.54 -28.22 -5.60
CA LEU A 248 -14.99 -28.77 -6.85
C LEU A 248 -14.01 -29.91 -6.57
N MET A 249 -13.07 -29.70 -5.65
CA MET A 249 -12.08 -30.71 -5.28
C MET A 249 -12.74 -31.95 -4.66
N ALA A 250 -13.72 -31.76 -3.77
CA ALA A 250 -14.48 -32.84 -3.17
C ALA A 250 -15.29 -33.62 -4.21
N PHE A 251 -15.94 -32.93 -5.16
CA PHE A 251 -16.68 -33.55 -6.26
C PHE A 251 -15.77 -34.40 -7.14
N ILE A 252 -14.61 -33.87 -7.56
CA ILE A 252 -13.64 -34.61 -8.37
C ILE A 252 -13.10 -35.82 -7.60
N ALA A 253 -12.72 -35.64 -6.33
CA ALA A 253 -12.22 -36.73 -5.49
C ALA A 253 -13.26 -37.86 -5.32
N ALA A 254 -14.52 -37.50 -5.10
CA ALA A 254 -15.62 -38.46 -5.00
C ALA A 254 -15.88 -39.18 -6.33
N THR A 255 -15.82 -38.45 -7.46
CA THR A 255 -16.03 -39.02 -8.81
C THR A 255 -14.93 -40.00 -9.19
N LEU A 256 -13.66 -39.65 -8.90
CA LEU A 256 -12.50 -40.49 -9.20
C LEU A 256 -12.27 -41.60 -8.16
N ASN A 257 -12.88 -41.48 -6.98
CA ASN A 257 -12.58 -42.28 -5.80
C ASN A 257 -11.06 -42.27 -5.47
N LYS A 258 -10.46 -41.07 -5.50
CA LYS A 258 -9.02 -40.81 -5.31
C LYS A 258 -8.79 -39.46 -4.63
N MET A 259 -7.71 -39.37 -3.85
CA MET A 259 -7.28 -38.09 -3.28
C MET A 259 -6.57 -37.21 -4.32
N PRO A 260 -6.51 -35.87 -4.14
CA PRO A 260 -5.89 -34.95 -5.10
C PRO A 260 -4.45 -35.24 -5.51
N ASP A 261 -3.67 -35.85 -4.63
CA ASP A 261 -2.27 -36.26 -4.88
C ASP A 261 -2.16 -37.54 -5.73
N GLU A 262 -3.26 -38.27 -5.92
CA GLU A 262 -3.35 -39.50 -6.72
C GLU A 262 -4.00 -39.29 -8.10
N TRP A 263 -4.40 -38.05 -8.41
CA TRP A 263 -5.04 -37.71 -9.69
C TRP A 263 -4.10 -37.91 -10.87
N GLY A 264 -4.69 -38.19 -12.04
CA GLY A 264 -3.94 -38.26 -13.29
C GLY A 264 -3.27 -36.93 -13.66
N LYS A 265 -2.68 -36.88 -14.86
CA LYS A 265 -2.14 -35.63 -15.37
C LYS A 265 -3.24 -34.57 -15.44
N ALA A 266 -2.85 -33.33 -15.19
CA ALA A 266 -3.72 -32.19 -15.43
C ALA A 266 -4.00 -32.04 -16.93
N ARG A 267 -5.27 -31.84 -17.28
CA ARG A 267 -5.75 -31.44 -18.59
C ARG A 267 -6.34 -30.04 -18.49
N GLU A 268 -5.85 -29.15 -19.34
CA GLU A 268 -6.43 -27.82 -19.53
C GLU A 268 -7.67 -27.92 -20.42
N LEU A 269 -8.75 -27.25 -20.01
CA LEU A 269 -9.94 -27.06 -20.83
C LEU A 269 -9.87 -25.68 -21.48
N SER A 270 -9.91 -25.65 -22.82
CA SER A 270 -9.99 -24.38 -23.54
C SER A 270 -11.36 -23.71 -23.33
N GLY A 271 -11.50 -22.48 -23.82
CA GLY A 271 -12.80 -21.81 -23.82
C GLY A 271 -13.84 -22.56 -24.66
N MET A 272 -13.43 -23.12 -25.80
CA MET A 272 -14.32 -23.94 -26.63
C MET A 272 -14.72 -25.25 -25.93
N ASP A 273 -13.81 -25.90 -25.21
CA ASP A 273 -14.15 -27.08 -24.40
C ASP A 273 -15.21 -26.75 -23.35
N ALA A 274 -15.02 -25.66 -22.59
CA ALA A 274 -15.98 -25.22 -21.57
C ALA A 274 -17.36 -24.87 -22.17
N ILE A 275 -17.40 -24.23 -23.35
CA ILE A 275 -18.65 -23.95 -24.08
C ILE A 275 -19.37 -25.24 -24.45
N ASN A 276 -18.65 -26.22 -25.01
CA ASN A 276 -19.24 -27.50 -25.41
C ASN A 276 -19.80 -28.26 -24.19
N VAL A 277 -19.07 -28.23 -23.07
CA VAL A 277 -19.47 -28.88 -21.82
C VAL A 277 -20.71 -28.22 -21.21
N LEU A 278 -20.81 -26.89 -21.21
CA LEU A 278 -21.97 -26.16 -20.68
C LEU A 278 -23.17 -26.13 -21.64
N TRP A 279 -22.95 -26.39 -22.93
CA TRP A 279 -23.99 -26.26 -23.96
C TRP A 279 -25.31 -27.00 -23.66
N PRO A 280 -25.29 -28.25 -23.13
CA PRO A 280 -26.51 -28.98 -22.81
C PRO A 280 -27.46 -28.25 -21.85
N LEU A 281 -26.96 -27.35 -20.99
CA LEU A 281 -27.81 -26.56 -20.10
C LEU A 281 -28.81 -25.68 -20.86
N ASN A 282 -28.50 -25.31 -22.11
CA ASN A 282 -29.44 -24.55 -22.93
C ASN A 282 -30.76 -25.30 -23.15
N ASP A 283 -30.72 -26.62 -23.27
CA ASP A 283 -31.93 -27.42 -23.49
C ASP A 283 -32.77 -27.56 -22.20
N ILE A 284 -32.12 -27.50 -21.03
CA ILE A 284 -32.79 -27.42 -19.72
C ILE A 284 -33.48 -26.06 -19.53
N PHE A 285 -32.82 -24.97 -19.91
CA PHE A 285 -33.39 -23.62 -19.74
C PHE A 285 -34.52 -23.30 -20.74
N ARG A 286 -34.44 -23.84 -21.96
CA ARG A 286 -35.31 -23.48 -23.09
C ARG A 286 -36.81 -23.53 -22.79
N PRO A 287 -37.37 -24.56 -22.14
CA PRO A 287 -38.80 -24.62 -21.83
C PRO A 287 -39.27 -23.47 -20.95
N HIS A 288 -38.39 -22.93 -20.10
CA HIS A 288 -38.70 -21.88 -19.13
C HIS A 288 -38.39 -20.47 -19.64
N MET A 289 -37.67 -20.33 -20.77
CA MET A 289 -37.23 -19.03 -21.31
C MET A 289 -38.37 -18.00 -21.50
N PRO A 290 -39.57 -18.36 -22.02
CA PRO A 290 -40.66 -17.39 -22.15
C PRO A 290 -41.06 -16.71 -20.83
N GLU A 291 -40.99 -17.45 -19.72
CA GLU A 291 -41.36 -16.96 -18.39
C GLU A 291 -40.19 -16.23 -17.72
N ILE A 292 -38.97 -16.75 -17.87
CA ILE A 292 -37.75 -16.17 -17.29
C ILE A 292 -37.43 -14.79 -17.87
N VAL A 293 -37.60 -14.60 -19.19
CA VAL A 293 -37.21 -13.36 -19.89
C VAL A 293 -37.97 -12.13 -19.37
N ALA A 294 -39.20 -12.32 -18.90
CA ALA A 294 -40.03 -11.25 -18.36
C ALA A 294 -39.62 -10.80 -16.94
N LEU A 295 -38.77 -11.58 -16.26
CA LEU A 295 -38.41 -11.32 -14.87
C LEU A 295 -37.11 -10.48 -14.77
N PRO A 296 -37.10 -9.46 -13.88
CA PRO A 296 -35.87 -8.78 -13.54
C PRO A 296 -34.94 -9.74 -12.78
N TYR A 297 -33.63 -9.50 -12.90
CA TYR A 297 -32.67 -10.19 -12.06
C TYR A 297 -32.79 -9.75 -10.60
N ASP A 298 -32.78 -10.71 -9.68
CA ASP A 298 -32.83 -10.47 -8.25
C ASP A 298 -31.62 -11.13 -7.57
N LYS A 299 -30.72 -10.28 -7.05
CA LYS A 299 -29.51 -10.71 -6.35
C LYS A 299 -29.81 -11.51 -5.08
N THR A 300 -30.97 -11.30 -4.44
CA THR A 300 -31.32 -11.99 -3.19
C THR A 300 -31.53 -13.50 -3.40
N LEU A 301 -31.76 -13.94 -4.64
CA LEU A 301 -31.96 -15.34 -5.03
C LEU A 301 -30.65 -16.08 -5.39
N GLU A 302 -29.50 -15.40 -5.37
CA GLU A 302 -28.20 -16.01 -5.70
C GLU A 302 -27.85 -17.20 -4.79
N THR A 303 -28.22 -17.13 -3.51
CA THR A 303 -27.96 -18.23 -2.55
C THR A 303 -28.80 -19.46 -2.87
N GLU A 304 -30.05 -19.28 -3.29
CA GLU A 304 -30.91 -20.39 -3.69
C GLU A 304 -30.45 -21.01 -5.01
N ALA A 305 -29.92 -20.20 -5.94
CA ALA A 305 -29.26 -20.69 -7.14
C ALA A 305 -27.99 -21.52 -6.84
N ASP A 306 -27.21 -21.15 -5.82
CA ASP A 306 -26.06 -21.95 -5.36
C ASP A 306 -26.51 -23.33 -4.84
N LEU A 307 -27.56 -23.37 -4.01
CA LEU A 307 -28.14 -24.63 -3.52
C LEU A 307 -28.70 -25.49 -4.65
N ALA A 308 -29.28 -24.88 -5.68
CA ALA A 308 -29.76 -25.59 -6.86
C ALA A 308 -28.61 -26.24 -7.65
N ILE A 309 -27.45 -25.57 -7.76
CA ILE A 309 -26.25 -26.15 -8.38
C ILE A 309 -25.71 -27.31 -7.51
N GLU A 310 -25.65 -27.15 -6.18
CA GLU A 310 -25.25 -28.22 -5.26
C GLU A 310 -26.16 -29.46 -5.41
N ALA A 311 -27.48 -29.27 -5.48
CA ALA A 311 -28.44 -30.36 -5.64
C ALA A 311 -28.30 -31.07 -7.01
N PHE A 312 -28.10 -30.31 -8.09
CA PHE A 312 -27.85 -30.86 -9.43
C PHE A 312 -26.65 -31.82 -9.42
N ILE A 313 -25.57 -31.41 -8.77
CA ILE A 313 -24.31 -32.17 -8.69
C ILE A 313 -24.41 -33.34 -7.71
N GLY A 314 -25.25 -33.23 -6.69
CA GLY A 314 -25.52 -34.28 -5.69
C GLY A 314 -26.22 -35.54 -6.22
N GLY A 315 -26.49 -35.62 -7.53
CA GLY A 315 -27.06 -36.79 -8.21
C GLY A 315 -28.54 -36.68 -8.57
N GLU A 316 -29.19 -35.57 -8.24
CA GLU A 316 -30.58 -35.30 -8.65
C GLU A 316 -30.66 -34.83 -10.12
N GLY A 317 -29.56 -34.30 -10.67
CA GLY A 317 -29.47 -33.85 -12.07
C GLY A 317 -30.55 -32.82 -12.41
N GLU A 318 -31.14 -32.93 -13.60
CA GLU A 318 -32.17 -32.00 -14.10
C GLU A 318 -33.41 -31.94 -13.18
N SER A 319 -33.76 -33.05 -12.54
CA SER A 319 -34.93 -33.12 -11.65
C SER A 319 -34.81 -32.22 -10.41
N ALA A 320 -33.58 -31.89 -10.01
CA ALA A 320 -33.30 -30.94 -8.92
C ALA A 320 -33.93 -29.56 -9.18
N TRP A 321 -34.12 -29.20 -10.46
CA TRP A 321 -34.54 -27.86 -10.84
C TRP A 321 -36.04 -27.73 -11.11
N GLU A 322 -36.78 -28.84 -11.17
CA GLU A 322 -38.22 -28.85 -11.47
C GLU A 322 -39.07 -28.02 -10.49
N ARG A 323 -38.58 -27.84 -9.25
CA ARG A 323 -39.31 -27.16 -8.17
C ARG A 323 -38.80 -25.74 -7.87
N LEU A 324 -37.84 -25.24 -8.64
CA LEU A 324 -37.27 -23.91 -8.41
C LEU A 324 -38.27 -22.82 -8.78
N SER A 325 -38.19 -21.70 -8.07
CA SER A 325 -38.93 -20.50 -8.46
C SER A 325 -38.39 -19.94 -9.79
N LEU A 326 -39.24 -19.26 -10.56
CA LEU A 326 -38.82 -18.63 -11.81
C LEU A 326 -37.72 -17.57 -11.62
N GLY A 327 -37.65 -16.95 -10.44
CA GLY A 327 -36.58 -16.02 -10.09
C GLY A 327 -35.20 -16.72 -9.97
N VAL A 328 -35.16 -17.92 -9.40
CA VAL A 328 -33.92 -18.72 -9.34
C VAL A 328 -33.50 -19.18 -10.73
N TRP A 329 -34.45 -19.63 -11.54
CA TRP A 329 -34.22 -19.93 -12.95
C TRP A 329 -33.62 -18.73 -13.69
N ARG A 330 -34.11 -17.52 -13.44
CA ARG A 330 -33.55 -16.28 -14.01
C ARG A 330 -32.09 -16.04 -13.62
N VAL A 331 -31.72 -16.31 -12.36
CA VAL A 331 -30.34 -16.22 -11.89
C VAL A 331 -29.45 -17.27 -12.56
N LEU A 332 -29.90 -18.53 -12.62
CA LEU A 332 -29.15 -19.62 -13.25
C LEU A 332 -28.88 -19.36 -14.74
N VAL A 333 -29.88 -18.87 -15.49
CA VAL A 333 -29.71 -18.48 -16.91
C VAL A 333 -28.74 -17.33 -17.07
N GLU A 334 -28.79 -16.31 -16.19
CA GLU A 334 -27.82 -15.21 -16.22
C GLU A 334 -26.40 -15.75 -16.03
N ARG A 335 -26.24 -16.61 -15.02
CA ARG A 335 -24.93 -17.16 -14.68
C ARG A 335 -24.35 -18.01 -15.80
N HIS A 336 -25.17 -18.88 -16.38
CA HIS A 336 -24.82 -19.65 -17.57
C HIS A 336 -24.40 -18.75 -18.74
N THR A 337 -25.18 -17.71 -19.03
CA THR A 337 -24.89 -16.77 -20.13
C THR A 337 -23.54 -16.09 -19.92
N GLN A 338 -23.25 -15.61 -18.71
CA GLN A 338 -21.97 -14.96 -18.42
C GLN A 338 -20.80 -15.96 -18.39
N ALA A 339 -21.00 -17.19 -17.93
CA ALA A 339 -20.01 -18.26 -18.02
C ALA A 339 -19.61 -18.53 -19.48
N LEU A 340 -20.58 -18.56 -20.41
CA LEU A 340 -20.30 -18.68 -21.84
C LEU A 340 -19.52 -17.47 -22.40
N VAL A 341 -19.78 -16.25 -21.92
CA VAL A 341 -19.00 -15.05 -22.30
C VAL A 341 -17.56 -15.14 -21.79
N VAL A 342 -17.35 -15.56 -20.54
CA VAL A 342 -16.02 -15.77 -19.95
C VAL A 342 -15.24 -16.83 -20.73
N ALA A 343 -15.88 -17.95 -21.05
CA ALA A 343 -15.24 -19.02 -21.82
C ALA A 343 -14.81 -18.53 -23.22
N ARG A 344 -15.67 -17.79 -23.92
CA ARG A 344 -15.32 -17.19 -25.23
C ARG A 344 -14.19 -16.18 -25.16
N THR A 345 -14.19 -15.36 -24.13
CA THR A 345 -13.15 -14.33 -23.95
C THR A 345 -11.78 -14.99 -23.74
N ASN A 346 -11.74 -16.08 -22.96
CA ASN A 346 -10.52 -16.88 -22.79
C ASN A 346 -10.11 -17.58 -24.09
N GLU A 347 -11.04 -18.17 -24.84
CA GLU A 347 -10.75 -18.77 -26.15
C GLU A 347 -10.13 -17.76 -27.11
N ALA A 348 -10.73 -16.57 -27.23
CA ALA A 348 -10.23 -15.50 -28.10
C ALA A 348 -8.83 -15.01 -27.69
N ALA A 349 -8.51 -15.08 -26.39
CA ALA A 349 -7.21 -14.75 -25.86
C ALA A 349 -6.19 -15.91 -25.94
N GLY A 350 -6.59 -17.11 -26.35
CA GLY A 350 -5.76 -18.31 -26.33
C GLY A 350 -5.46 -18.84 -24.92
N ASN A 351 -6.31 -18.49 -23.94
CA ASN A 351 -6.16 -18.90 -22.55
C ASN A 351 -7.03 -20.14 -22.24
N SER A 352 -6.51 -21.01 -21.37
CA SER A 352 -7.30 -22.05 -20.71
C SER A 352 -8.30 -21.43 -19.73
N VAL A 353 -9.50 -22.03 -19.62
CA VAL A 353 -10.52 -21.61 -18.67
C VAL A 353 -10.31 -22.24 -17.31
N MET A 354 -10.04 -23.55 -17.29
CA MET A 354 -9.87 -24.34 -16.08
C MET A 354 -8.99 -25.56 -16.32
N THR A 355 -8.55 -26.18 -15.24
CA THR A 355 -7.81 -27.45 -15.27
C THR A 355 -8.60 -28.53 -14.56
N ILE A 356 -8.67 -29.73 -15.16
CA ILE A 356 -9.27 -30.92 -14.57
C ILE A 356 -8.29 -32.10 -14.66
N PRO A 357 -8.43 -33.17 -13.86
CA PRO A 357 -7.69 -34.39 -14.07
C PRO A 357 -8.05 -35.04 -15.42
N GLU A 358 -7.05 -35.53 -16.15
CA GLU A 358 -7.23 -36.22 -17.43
C GLU A 358 -8.07 -37.51 -17.29
N ASP A 359 -8.05 -38.13 -16.11
CA ASP A 359 -8.84 -39.31 -15.79
C ASP A 359 -10.28 -39.00 -15.32
N LEU A 360 -10.68 -37.72 -15.22
CA LEU A 360 -12.06 -37.34 -14.92
C LEU A 360 -12.99 -37.77 -16.07
N PRO A 361 -14.02 -38.60 -15.81
CA PRO A 361 -14.88 -39.10 -16.87
C PRO A 361 -15.72 -37.97 -17.48
N GLU A 362 -15.97 -38.04 -18.79
CA GLU A 362 -16.62 -36.98 -19.57
C GLU A 362 -17.99 -36.55 -19.03
N HIS A 363 -18.78 -37.49 -18.51
CA HIS A 363 -20.09 -37.19 -17.92
C HIS A 363 -20.01 -36.30 -16.67
N ALA A 364 -18.84 -36.21 -16.01
CA ALA A 364 -18.62 -35.37 -14.84
C ALA A 364 -18.11 -33.96 -15.20
N TRP A 365 -17.73 -33.71 -16.46
CA TRP A 365 -17.17 -32.43 -16.87
C TRP A 365 -18.17 -31.29 -16.73
N LEU A 366 -19.46 -31.54 -17.00
CA LEU A 366 -20.52 -30.54 -16.83
C LEU A 366 -20.59 -30.05 -15.38
N CYS A 367 -20.69 -30.98 -14.43
CA CYS A 367 -20.75 -30.65 -13.00
C CYS A 367 -19.49 -29.90 -12.53
N ALA A 368 -18.30 -30.36 -12.93
CA ALA A 368 -17.04 -29.68 -12.60
C ALA A 368 -16.99 -28.25 -13.16
N THR A 369 -17.44 -28.06 -14.40
CA THR A 369 -17.45 -26.75 -15.07
C THR A 369 -18.50 -25.82 -14.45
N MET A 370 -19.67 -26.34 -14.05
CA MET A 370 -20.68 -25.58 -13.31
C MET A 370 -20.15 -25.11 -11.96
N LEU A 371 -19.44 -25.95 -11.20
CA LEU A 371 -18.82 -25.56 -9.94
C LEU A 371 -17.75 -24.48 -10.13
N TYR A 372 -17.00 -24.56 -11.22
CA TYR A 372 -15.92 -23.61 -11.49
C TYR A 372 -16.44 -22.25 -12.01
N LEU A 373 -17.39 -22.26 -12.95
CA LEU A 373 -17.84 -21.03 -13.65
C LEU A 373 -19.15 -20.45 -13.15
N MET A 374 -20.05 -21.25 -12.57
CA MET A 374 -21.41 -20.79 -12.23
C MET A 374 -21.67 -20.73 -10.72
N TYR A 375 -21.09 -21.65 -9.95
CA TYR A 375 -21.32 -21.70 -8.50
C TYR A 375 -20.69 -20.50 -7.79
N GLN A 376 -21.51 -19.79 -7.01
CA GLN A 376 -21.12 -18.55 -6.33
C GLN A 376 -20.54 -17.47 -7.26
N MET A 377 -20.87 -17.50 -8.56
CA MET A 377 -20.35 -16.53 -9.51
C MET A 377 -20.85 -15.12 -9.18
N GLU A 378 -19.92 -14.21 -8.88
CA GLU A 378 -20.14 -12.77 -8.98
C GLU A 378 -20.22 -12.42 -10.46
N LEU A 379 -21.37 -11.92 -10.92
CA LEU A 379 -21.59 -11.58 -12.33
C LEU A 379 -20.51 -10.60 -12.83
N PRO A 380 -19.56 -11.03 -13.70
CA PRO A 380 -18.49 -10.15 -14.18
C PRO A 380 -18.99 -9.01 -15.07
N TYR A 381 -20.19 -9.15 -15.65
CA TYR A 381 -20.78 -8.14 -16.52
C TYR A 381 -22.12 -7.65 -15.97
N PRO A 382 -22.50 -6.38 -16.24
CA PRO A 382 -23.81 -5.87 -15.89
C PRO A 382 -24.91 -6.74 -16.50
N VAL A 383 -25.92 -7.07 -15.69
CA VAL A 383 -27.10 -7.82 -16.14
C VAL A 383 -27.80 -7.05 -17.26
N LYS A 384 -28.06 -7.74 -18.37
CA LYS A 384 -28.85 -7.20 -19.49
C LYS A 384 -30.26 -7.80 -19.47
N PRO A 385 -31.27 -7.07 -19.98
CA PRO A 385 -32.56 -7.68 -20.30
C PRO A 385 -32.34 -8.85 -21.25
N LEU A 386 -32.91 -10.01 -20.93
CA LEU A 386 -32.86 -11.16 -21.83
C LEU A 386 -33.77 -10.91 -23.04
N SER A 387 -33.45 -11.53 -24.17
CA SER A 387 -34.31 -11.57 -25.34
C SER A 387 -34.50 -13.02 -25.77
N LEU A 388 -35.74 -13.39 -26.11
CA LEU A 388 -36.05 -14.71 -26.67
C LEU A 388 -35.31 -14.97 -27.99
N THR A 389 -35.03 -13.93 -28.77
CA THR A 389 -34.30 -14.04 -30.05
C THR A 389 -32.80 -14.21 -29.87
N GLY A 390 -32.26 -13.92 -28.68
CA GLY A 390 -30.84 -14.07 -28.37
C GLY A 390 -30.45 -15.45 -27.83
N PHE A 391 -31.43 -16.33 -27.57
CA PHE A 391 -31.16 -17.64 -26.99
C PHE A 391 -30.81 -18.68 -28.08
N PRO A 392 -29.82 -19.57 -27.87
CA PRO A 392 -29.38 -20.49 -28.93
C PRO A 392 -30.44 -21.51 -29.37
N ALA A 393 -30.40 -21.93 -30.64
CA ALA A 393 -31.24 -23.02 -31.16
C ALA A 393 -30.86 -24.39 -30.58
N VAL A 394 -31.74 -25.40 -30.71
CA VAL A 394 -31.48 -26.78 -30.25
C VAL A 394 -30.35 -27.39 -31.06
N GLY A 395 -29.44 -28.10 -30.39
CA GLY A 395 -28.52 -29.04 -31.04
C GLY A 395 -27.38 -28.44 -31.87
N VAL A 396 -27.18 -27.12 -31.89
CA VAL A 396 -26.04 -26.49 -32.56
C VAL A 396 -25.45 -25.41 -31.66
N PRO A 397 -24.16 -25.50 -31.25
CA PRO A 397 -23.45 -24.36 -30.69
C PRO A 397 -23.49 -23.23 -31.72
N ALA A 398 -24.41 -22.28 -31.52
CA ALA A 398 -24.61 -21.21 -32.47
C ALA A 398 -23.29 -20.41 -32.58
N PRO A 399 -22.79 -20.15 -33.80
CA PRO A 399 -21.84 -19.07 -33.99
C PRO A 399 -22.60 -17.77 -33.68
N LEU A 400 -22.55 -17.34 -32.41
CA LEU A 400 -23.15 -16.08 -32.02
C LEU A 400 -22.28 -14.97 -32.63
N ALA A 401 -22.89 -14.19 -33.50
CA ALA A 401 -22.29 -12.98 -34.05
C ALA A 401 -21.93 -12.01 -32.91
N ILE A 402 -20.73 -11.41 -33.03
CA ILE A 402 -20.19 -10.38 -32.13
C ILE A 402 -21.01 -9.10 -32.26
#